data_AF-A0A8S4G3Q5-F1
#
_entry.id   AF-A0A8S4G3Q5-F1
#
_cell.length_a   1.000
_cell.length_b   1.000
_cell.length_c   1.000
_cell.angle_alpha   90.00
_cell.angle_beta   90.00
_cell.angle_gamma   90.00
#
_symmetry.space_group_name_H-M   'P 1'
#
loop_
_entity.id
_entity.type
_entity.pdbx_description
1 polymer ?
#
loop_
_entity_poly.entity_id
_entity_poly.type
_entity_poly.pdbx_seq_one_letter_code
_entity_poly.pdbx_strand_id
1 'polypeptide(L)'
;MNTNNSQNESYWFVVRENQDNTVVLASTNDFPADTSLNPHSRYTINTEDAQYAQLAAAPPPPLPPPPPAVDRTMDEYKKFWDRNKVRLLLNLSSDIKYKHNQPFKEKHVWNDIAPLIGTTPEECWRKYVNLKSTFVRMYKKKLLGKEIKWPYLQMCEETFRKCKIMSPDMLEIWNNEKTNRLLELYIENVDKYGATKQLWRFIGATLGVTGANCYKKFSSLKKTYDNILERTGDTGRAVKWPYLCHFQKIHTITSPAQWNNSKTSQLLEAYAMRVYNFVDPKYSKKDLWSEISDMVGESPEDCDKKFRNMKATYIRLKLTGQTARRWRFYNIFEIINKKYQEYSRDGNELCFVTKHRVDSKIKQLLTFYIDNIDKFRNPFVKNKHLWRIIASKLNMDPEDCDKKFRNLKTTYRRLVETKDRSQKINWPYFTYFEQIYGDPDCKSFQRSLTLPALSAEDIMFQEIQKVVQESSERRDRNDKFERLIEAVEVSNDIQRERNRILQALLDRRKP
;
A
#
# COMPACT_ATOMS: atom_id res chain seq x y z
N MET A 1 -22.20 55.50 8.30
CA MET A 1 -21.25 56.31 9.10
C MET A 1 -20.68 55.43 10.20
N ASN A 2 -19.38 55.60 10.45
CA ASN A 2 -18.44 54.78 11.21
C ASN A 2 -18.94 54.07 12.48
N THR A 3 -18.70 52.76 12.51
CA THR A 3 -18.48 51.94 13.72
C THR A 3 -17.02 52.08 14.15
N ASN A 4 -16.73 52.43 15.41
CA ASN A 4 -15.38 52.34 15.96
C ASN A 4 -15.38 52.09 17.48
N ASN A 5 -14.38 51.31 17.89
CA ASN A 5 -13.88 51.03 19.24
C ASN A 5 -14.57 49.96 20.12
N SER A 6 -14.01 48.75 20.06
CA SER A 6 -13.89 47.85 21.21
C SER A 6 -12.39 47.60 21.45
N GLN A 7 -11.78 48.31 22.40
CA GLN A 7 -10.42 48.05 22.89
C GLN A 7 -10.45 46.78 23.75
N ASN A 8 -9.65 45.78 23.38
CA ASN A 8 -9.30 44.66 24.25
C ASN A 8 -8.21 45.14 25.22
N GLU A 9 -8.59 45.50 26.45
CA GLU A 9 -7.63 45.68 27.53
C GLU A 9 -7.16 44.31 28.03
N SER A 10 -5.85 44.06 27.94
CA SER A 10 -5.21 42.82 28.37
C SER A 10 -4.72 42.98 29.81
N TYR A 11 -5.37 42.33 30.77
CA TYR A 11 -4.89 42.26 32.16
C TYR A 11 -3.74 41.23 32.26
N TRP A 12 -2.58 41.67 32.75
CA TRP A 12 -1.46 40.78 33.07
C TRP A 12 -1.39 40.59 34.59
N PHE A 13 -1.45 39.34 35.05
CA PHE A 13 -1.19 38.99 36.45
C PHE A 13 0.23 38.44 36.58
N VAL A 14 0.99 38.94 37.55
CA VAL A 14 2.30 38.39 37.91
C VAL A 14 2.13 37.51 39.14
N VAL A 15 2.33 36.21 38.99
CA VAL A 15 2.40 35.27 40.11
C VAL A 15 3.85 35.19 40.57
N ARG A 16 4.09 35.45 41.86
CA ARG A 16 5.35 35.06 42.53
C ARG A 16 5.02 34.13 43.68
N GLU A 17 5.63 32.96 43.67
CA GLU A 17 5.59 32.02 44.79
C GLU A 17 6.59 32.49 45.86
N ASN A 18 6.10 32.66 47.09
CA ASN A 18 6.96 32.71 48.26
C ASN A 18 6.72 31.44 49.10
N GLN A 19 7.75 31.06 49.87
CA GLN A 19 7.97 29.73 50.43
C GLN A 19 6.99 29.25 51.52
N ASP A 20 5.92 29.99 51.82
CA ASP A 20 4.95 29.65 52.88
C ASP A 20 3.53 29.34 52.35
N ASN A 21 3.39 29.04 51.06
CA ASN A 21 2.16 28.52 50.43
C ASN A 21 0.88 29.37 50.59
N THR A 22 1.01 30.66 50.88
CA THR A 22 -0.08 31.65 50.83
C THR A 22 0.01 32.50 49.56
N VAL A 23 -1.05 32.48 48.73
CA VAL A 23 -1.15 33.29 47.50
C VAL A 23 -1.75 34.66 47.84
N VAL A 24 -1.01 35.74 47.60
CA VAL A 24 -1.52 37.12 47.69
C VAL A 24 -1.79 37.64 46.28
N LEU A 25 -3.02 38.06 46.01
CA LEU A 25 -3.41 38.73 44.77
C LEU A 25 -3.38 40.25 44.99
N ALA A 26 -2.50 40.95 44.27
CA ALA A 26 -2.49 42.43 44.22
C ALA A 26 -2.65 42.89 42.77
N SER A 27 -3.59 43.82 42.54
CA SER A 27 -3.81 44.46 41.24
C SER A 27 -2.90 45.69 41.11
N THR A 28 -2.19 45.81 39.98
CA THR A 28 -1.25 46.91 39.71
C THR A 28 -1.96 48.17 39.22
N ASN A 29 -2.77 48.81 40.06
CA ASN A 29 -3.31 50.13 39.73
C ASN A 29 -3.52 51.06 40.93
N ASP A 30 -2.74 50.93 42.01
CA ASP A 30 -2.70 51.94 43.07
C ASP A 30 -1.29 52.07 43.66
N PHE A 31 -0.54 53.06 43.17
CA PHE A 31 0.32 53.87 44.03
C PHE A 31 -0.28 55.28 43.99
N PRO A 32 -0.57 55.87 45.15
CA PRO A 32 0.43 56.78 45.67
C PRO A 32 0.69 56.61 47.18
N ALA A 33 1.78 57.24 47.59
CA ALA A 33 2.24 57.33 48.96
C ALA A 33 1.20 57.92 49.93
N ASP A 34 1.38 57.52 51.18
CA ASP A 34 0.87 58.08 52.44
C ASP A 34 -0.57 57.79 52.92
N THR A 35 -0.59 56.83 53.85
CA THR A 35 -1.14 56.95 55.21
C THR A 35 -2.65 57.13 55.37
N SER A 36 -3.37 56.02 55.59
CA SER A 36 -3.97 55.70 56.90
C SER A 36 -4.97 54.54 56.81
N LEU A 37 -4.98 53.76 57.88
CA LEU A 37 -5.74 52.53 58.13
C LEU A 37 -7.25 52.61 57.82
N ASN A 38 -7.80 51.55 57.22
CA ASN A 38 -8.99 50.90 57.79
C ASN A 38 -9.08 49.41 57.38
N PRO A 39 -9.20 48.44 58.34
CA PRO A 39 -8.92 47.04 58.06
C PRO A 39 -10.19 46.17 58.04
N HIS A 40 -11.06 46.23 57.04
CA HIS A 40 -12.19 45.29 56.92
C HIS A 40 -12.45 44.88 55.47
N SER A 41 -11.75 43.83 55.02
CA SER A 41 -12.21 42.88 53.98
C SER A 41 -11.18 41.74 53.86
N ARG A 42 -11.03 40.96 54.94
CA ARG A 42 -10.37 39.65 54.88
C ARG A 42 -11.45 38.59 54.76
N TYR A 43 -11.60 37.99 53.60
CA TYR A 43 -12.38 36.76 53.46
C TYR A 43 -11.46 35.57 53.71
N THR A 44 -11.69 34.87 54.82
CA THR A 44 -11.07 33.58 55.15
C THR A 44 -12.07 32.50 54.79
N ILE A 45 -11.70 31.55 53.92
CA ILE A 45 -12.53 30.38 53.64
C ILE A 45 -11.92 29.20 54.41
N ASN A 46 -12.65 28.71 55.41
CA ASN A 46 -12.35 27.48 56.15
C ASN A 46 -12.66 26.26 55.27
N THR A 47 -11.69 25.35 55.13
CA THR A 47 -11.75 24.14 54.30
C THR A 47 -12.04 22.89 55.11
N GLU A 48 -13.21 22.78 55.75
CA GLU A 48 -13.58 21.51 56.42
C GLU A 48 -14.95 20.90 56.05
N ASP A 49 -15.86 21.59 55.35
CA ASP A 49 -17.18 21.01 55.02
C ASP A 49 -17.71 21.35 53.60
N ALA A 50 -16.89 21.19 52.56
CA ALA A 50 -17.36 21.36 51.18
C ALA A 50 -17.53 19.99 50.48
N GLN A 51 -18.76 19.47 50.52
CA GLN A 51 -19.19 18.39 49.63
C GLN A 51 -19.00 18.84 48.17
N TYR A 52 -18.21 18.09 47.41
CA TYR A 52 -17.98 18.35 45.98
C TYR A 52 -19.27 18.13 45.18
N ALA A 53 -19.97 19.21 44.85
CA ALA A 53 -20.85 19.21 43.68
C ALA A 53 -19.96 19.32 42.43
N GLN A 54 -19.93 18.27 41.60
CA GLN A 54 -19.33 18.33 40.28
C GLN A 54 -20.14 19.31 39.40
N LEU A 55 -19.71 20.57 39.38
CA LEU A 55 -20.09 21.49 38.30
C LEU A 55 -19.35 21.02 37.04
N ALA A 56 -20.09 20.37 36.15
CA ALA A 56 -19.59 20.00 34.83
C ALA A 56 -19.06 21.26 34.12
N ALA A 57 -17.76 21.28 33.83
CA ALA A 57 -17.15 22.30 33.01
C ALA A 57 -17.88 22.36 31.66
N ALA A 58 -18.40 23.52 31.30
CA ALA A 58 -19.00 23.73 29.98
C ALA A 58 -17.94 23.43 28.91
N PRO A 59 -18.28 22.62 27.88
CA PRO A 59 -17.32 22.29 26.84
C PRO A 59 -16.88 23.58 26.11
N PRO A 60 -15.60 23.68 25.70
CA PRO A 60 -15.13 24.81 24.90
C PRO A 60 -15.99 24.93 23.64
N PRO A 61 -16.28 26.17 23.18
CA PRO A 61 -17.11 26.38 22.00
C PRO A 61 -16.53 25.57 20.83
N PRO A 62 -17.37 24.82 20.09
CA PRO A 62 -16.90 24.02 18.98
C PRO A 62 -16.21 24.91 17.96
N LEU A 63 -14.98 24.55 17.59
CA LEU A 63 -14.30 25.15 16.43
C LEU A 63 -15.26 25.04 15.24
N PRO A 64 -15.42 26.11 14.44
CA PRO A 64 -16.30 26.07 13.28
C PRO A 64 -15.94 24.87 12.40
N PRO A 65 -16.95 24.11 11.94
CA PRO A 65 -16.70 22.93 11.13
C PRO A 65 -15.85 23.31 9.91
N PRO A 66 -14.86 22.47 9.53
CA PRO A 66 -14.08 22.73 8.32
C PRO A 66 -15.04 22.92 7.15
N PRO A 67 -14.87 23.98 6.34
CA PRO A 67 -15.77 24.24 5.24
C PRO A 67 -15.85 23.02 4.32
N PRO A 68 -17.04 22.64 3.84
CA PRO A 68 -17.19 21.51 2.94
C PRO A 68 -16.29 21.71 1.72
N ALA A 69 -15.78 20.60 1.16
CA ALA A 69 -14.98 20.63 -0.05
C ALA A 69 -15.84 21.20 -1.20
N VAL A 70 -15.70 22.50 -1.46
CA VAL A 70 -16.38 23.17 -2.57
C VAL A 70 -15.67 22.73 -3.84
N ASP A 71 -16.40 22.11 -4.76
CA ASP A 71 -15.90 21.82 -6.09
C ASP A 71 -15.77 23.13 -6.87
N ARG A 72 -14.64 23.82 -6.67
CA ARG A 72 -14.35 25.12 -7.28
C ARG A 72 -14.04 24.91 -8.75
N THR A 73 -14.58 25.78 -9.59
CA THR A 73 -14.13 25.87 -10.98
C THR A 73 -12.62 26.20 -11.02
N MET A 74 -11.93 25.83 -12.09
CA MET A 74 -10.48 26.09 -12.21
C MET A 74 -10.13 27.59 -12.13
N ASP A 75 -11.06 28.47 -12.50
CA ASP A 75 -10.84 29.91 -12.44
C ASP A 75 -11.07 30.48 -11.04
N GLU A 76 -12.06 29.98 -10.30
CA GLU A 76 -12.22 30.25 -8.87
C GLU A 76 -11.03 29.74 -8.05
N TYR A 77 -10.51 28.56 -8.40
CA TYR A 77 -9.32 27.99 -7.76
C TYR A 77 -8.08 28.87 -7.97
N LYS A 78 -7.87 29.40 -9.19
CA LYS A 78 -6.77 30.34 -9.48
C LYS A 78 -6.95 31.67 -8.74
N LYS A 79 -8.18 32.21 -8.72
CA LYS A 79 -8.50 33.46 -8.02
C LYS A 79 -8.33 33.32 -6.52
N PHE A 80 -8.69 32.17 -5.95
CA PHE A 80 -8.49 31.87 -4.54
C PHE A 80 -7.00 31.77 -4.19
N TRP A 81 -6.21 31.02 -4.98
CA TRP A 81 -4.78 30.87 -4.77
C TRP A 81 -3.97 31.98 -5.44
N ASP A 82 -4.26 33.22 -5.04
CA ASP A 82 -3.52 34.39 -5.45
C ASP A 82 -2.09 34.41 -4.87
N ARG A 83 -1.30 35.43 -5.25
CA ARG A 83 0.08 35.58 -4.80
C ARG A 83 0.22 35.71 -3.28
N ASN A 84 -0.77 36.31 -2.61
CA ASN A 84 -0.74 36.56 -1.18
C ASN A 84 -1.08 35.29 -0.39
N LYS A 85 -2.09 34.52 -0.79
CA LYS A 85 -2.42 33.22 -0.18
C LYS A 85 -1.30 32.21 -0.37
N VAL A 86 -0.64 32.22 -1.53
CA VAL A 86 0.56 31.40 -1.76
C VAL A 86 1.72 31.84 -0.86
N ARG A 87 1.92 33.15 -0.65
CA ARG A 87 2.92 33.66 0.31
C ARG A 87 2.62 33.20 1.73
N LEU A 88 1.38 33.37 2.16
CA LEU A 88 0.92 33.00 3.51
C LEU A 88 1.10 31.49 3.74
N LEU A 89 0.70 30.65 2.78
CA LEU A 89 0.91 29.20 2.83
C LEU A 89 2.39 28.84 3.02
N LEU A 90 3.28 29.47 2.23
CA LEU A 90 4.71 29.19 2.30
C LEU A 90 5.31 29.63 3.65
N ASN A 91 4.98 30.82 4.14
CA ASN A 91 5.47 31.32 5.42
C ASN A 91 4.99 30.47 6.61
N LEU A 92 3.70 30.15 6.68
CA LEU A 92 3.15 29.30 7.74
C LEU A 92 3.78 27.90 7.71
N SER A 93 4.04 27.37 6.51
CA SER A 93 4.70 26.07 6.35
C SER A 93 6.18 26.06 6.75
N SER A 94 6.87 27.20 6.67
CA SER A 94 8.25 27.32 7.18
C SER A 94 8.27 27.42 8.70
N ASP A 95 7.40 28.25 9.29
CA ASP A 95 7.46 28.57 10.71
C ASP A 95 7.14 27.36 11.60
N ILE A 96 6.19 26.51 11.18
CA ILE A 96 5.81 25.31 11.94
C ILE A 96 6.92 24.23 11.90
N LYS A 97 7.66 24.15 10.79
CA LYS A 97 8.82 23.25 10.67
C LYS A 97 9.98 23.63 11.60
N TYR A 98 10.12 24.91 11.92
CA TYR A 98 11.15 25.39 12.84
C TYR A 98 10.75 25.23 14.31
N LYS A 99 9.46 25.34 14.64
CA LYS A 99 8.97 25.16 16.02
C LYS A 99 8.99 23.70 16.48
N HIS A 100 8.76 22.75 15.59
CA HIS A 100 8.77 21.32 15.91
C HIS A 100 9.97 20.64 15.25
N ASN A 101 11.08 20.54 15.99
CA ASN A 101 12.36 19.97 15.54
C ASN A 101 12.34 18.42 15.36
N GLN A 102 11.20 17.84 14.97
CA GLN A 102 11.03 16.40 14.75
C GLN A 102 10.34 16.11 13.41
N PRO A 103 10.62 14.95 12.77
CA PRO A 103 9.87 14.46 11.62
C PRO A 103 8.51 13.92 12.08
N PHE A 104 7.66 14.79 12.65
CA PHE A 104 6.31 14.43 13.07
C PHE A 104 5.34 14.54 11.88
N LYS A 105 4.39 13.60 11.85
CA LYS A 105 3.46 13.27 10.75
C LYS A 105 2.94 14.54 10.05
N GLU A 106 3.33 14.72 8.78
CA GLU A 106 2.94 15.83 7.89
C GLU A 106 1.42 16.14 7.89
N LYS A 107 0.58 15.20 8.33
CA LYS A 107 -0.89 15.31 8.30
C LYS A 107 -1.46 16.34 9.28
N HIS A 108 -0.84 16.58 10.43
CA HIS A 108 -1.40 17.50 11.44
C HIS A 108 -1.06 18.98 11.19
N VAL A 109 0.08 19.25 10.55
CA VAL A 109 0.52 20.63 10.23
C VAL A 109 -0.51 21.37 9.36
N TRP A 110 -1.16 20.65 8.45
CA TRP A 110 -2.18 21.27 7.58
C TRP A 110 -3.48 21.57 8.30
N ASN A 111 -3.76 20.91 9.43
CA ASN A 111 -4.94 21.21 10.26
C ASN A 111 -4.82 22.58 10.93
N ASP A 112 -3.60 23.01 11.26
CA ASP A 112 -3.35 24.31 11.88
C ASP A 112 -3.26 25.44 10.83
N ILE A 113 -2.72 25.13 9.65
CA ILE A 113 -2.54 26.10 8.56
C ILE A 113 -3.87 26.40 7.84
N ALA A 114 -4.70 25.38 7.64
CA ALA A 114 -5.89 25.49 6.80
C ALA A 114 -6.93 26.53 7.30
N PRO A 115 -7.23 26.63 8.60
CA PRO A 115 -8.09 27.69 9.14
C PRO A 115 -7.56 29.10 8.88
N LEU A 116 -6.24 29.30 8.98
CA LEU A 116 -5.60 30.61 8.76
C LEU A 116 -5.64 31.07 7.30
N ILE A 117 -5.76 30.13 6.36
CA ILE A 117 -5.86 30.41 4.91
C ILE A 117 -7.32 30.47 4.44
N GLY A 118 -8.24 29.90 5.22
CA GLY A 118 -9.66 29.75 4.86
C GLY A 118 -9.89 28.65 3.82
N THR A 119 -9.25 27.49 3.99
CA THR A 119 -9.51 26.29 3.17
C THR A 119 -9.39 25.00 3.99
N THR A 120 -9.38 23.83 3.35
CA THR A 120 -9.18 22.52 3.95
C THR A 120 -7.71 22.11 4.02
N PRO A 121 -7.32 21.27 5.00
CA PRO A 121 -5.96 20.73 5.11
C PRO A 121 -5.45 20.07 3.81
N GLU A 122 -6.33 19.34 3.13
CA GLU A 122 -6.02 18.64 1.88
C GLU A 122 -5.69 19.61 0.74
N GLU A 123 -6.40 20.74 0.64
CA GLU A 123 -6.12 21.76 -0.37
C GLU A 123 -4.78 22.46 -0.13
N CYS A 124 -4.48 22.80 1.13
CA CYS A 124 -3.20 23.37 1.52
C CYS A 124 -2.03 22.44 1.19
N TRP A 125 -2.13 21.16 1.59
CA TRP A 125 -1.12 20.15 1.28
C TRP A 125 -0.95 19.97 -0.23
N ARG A 126 -2.04 19.82 -0.97
CA ARG A 126 -2.01 19.63 -2.43
C ARG A 126 -1.36 20.83 -3.12
N LYS A 127 -1.71 22.05 -2.72
CA LYS A 127 -1.10 23.27 -3.24
C LYS A 127 0.39 23.32 -2.94
N TYR A 128 0.80 23.01 -1.70
CA TYR A 128 2.19 22.99 -1.28
C TYR A 128 3.03 21.97 -2.07
N VAL A 129 2.54 20.72 -2.21
CA VAL A 129 3.22 19.67 -2.98
C VAL A 129 3.38 20.07 -4.45
N ASN A 130 2.34 20.69 -5.04
CA ASN A 130 2.39 21.20 -6.40
C ASN A 130 3.39 22.35 -6.57
N LEU A 131 3.43 23.29 -5.62
CA LEU A 131 4.42 24.38 -5.58
C LEU A 131 5.83 23.84 -5.46
N LYS A 132 6.08 22.90 -4.54
CA LYS A 132 7.38 22.24 -4.37
C LYS A 132 7.83 21.52 -5.65
N SER A 133 6.94 20.74 -6.26
CA SER A 133 7.24 20.00 -7.50
C SER A 133 7.52 20.95 -8.67
N THR A 134 6.72 22.02 -8.80
CA THR A 134 6.91 23.04 -9.83
C THR A 134 8.19 23.82 -9.62
N PHE A 135 8.49 24.20 -8.38
CA PHE A 135 9.73 24.87 -7.99
C PHE A 135 10.95 24.04 -8.35
N VAL A 136 11.02 22.76 -7.96
CA VAL A 136 12.14 21.87 -8.31
C VAL A 136 12.36 21.85 -9.82
N ARG A 137 11.27 21.72 -10.61
CA ARG A 137 11.34 21.73 -12.07
C ARG A 137 11.84 23.07 -12.62
N MET A 138 11.34 24.19 -12.11
CA MET A 138 11.72 25.52 -12.57
C MET A 138 13.16 25.88 -12.15
N TYR A 139 13.56 25.51 -10.94
CA TYR A 139 14.90 25.72 -10.42
C TYR A 139 15.95 24.92 -11.20
N LYS A 140 15.67 23.65 -11.57
CA LYS A 140 16.54 22.89 -12.48
C LYS A 140 16.71 23.58 -13.84
N LYS A 141 15.66 24.21 -14.37
CA LYS A 141 15.75 24.99 -15.60
C LYS A 141 16.58 26.27 -15.42
N LYS A 142 16.43 26.96 -14.28
CA LYS A 142 17.27 28.13 -13.90
C LYS A 142 18.74 27.75 -13.82
N LEU A 143 19.08 26.61 -13.22
CA LEU A 143 20.47 26.10 -13.15
C LEU A 143 21.04 25.75 -14.54
N LEU A 144 20.19 25.41 -15.51
CA LEU A 144 20.58 25.22 -16.91
C LEU A 144 20.67 26.55 -17.69
N GLY A 145 20.67 27.70 -17.01
CA GLY A 145 20.78 29.02 -17.62
C GLY A 145 19.51 29.53 -18.32
N LYS A 146 18.35 28.88 -18.13
CA LYS A 146 17.10 29.33 -18.74
C LYS A 146 16.45 30.43 -17.91
N GLU A 147 15.94 31.46 -18.59
CA GLU A 147 15.14 32.51 -17.97
C GLU A 147 13.77 31.94 -17.51
N ILE A 148 13.38 32.22 -16.26
CA ILE A 148 12.15 31.69 -15.66
C ILE A 148 11.24 32.84 -15.21
N LYS A 149 10.10 32.99 -15.90
CA LYS A 149 9.06 34.00 -15.59
C LYS A 149 8.02 33.54 -14.57
N TRP A 150 8.33 32.53 -13.74
CA TRP A 150 7.37 31.98 -12.80
C TRP A 150 7.29 32.83 -11.52
N PRO A 151 6.14 33.45 -11.20
CA PRO A 151 6.03 34.49 -10.17
C PRO A 151 6.29 34.01 -8.74
N TYR A 152 6.21 32.69 -8.50
CA TYR A 152 6.45 32.08 -7.19
C TYR A 152 7.88 31.60 -6.98
N LEU A 153 8.75 31.73 -7.98
CA LEU A 153 10.11 31.16 -7.96
C LEU A 153 10.91 31.68 -6.76
N GLN A 154 10.99 33.00 -6.60
CA GLN A 154 11.77 33.63 -5.54
C GLN A 154 11.24 33.28 -4.14
N MET A 155 9.93 33.35 -3.94
CA MET A 155 9.30 33.03 -2.65
C MET A 155 9.48 31.55 -2.27
N CYS A 156 9.37 30.64 -3.25
CA CYS A 156 9.65 29.23 -3.04
C CYS A 156 11.14 29.00 -2.74
N GLU A 157 12.04 29.71 -3.42
CA GLU A 157 13.49 29.61 -3.21
C GLU A 157 13.86 30.00 -1.78
N GLU A 158 13.38 31.13 -1.30
CA GLU A 158 13.59 31.60 0.08
C GLU A 158 13.05 30.61 1.11
N THR A 159 11.81 30.13 0.93
CA THR A 159 11.15 29.22 1.88
C THR A 159 11.81 27.84 1.93
N PHE A 160 12.06 27.23 0.76
CA PHE A 160 12.59 25.87 0.69
C PHE A 160 14.08 25.78 0.97
N ARG A 161 14.84 26.85 0.73
CA ARG A 161 16.24 26.98 1.18
C ARG A 161 16.32 27.04 2.71
N LYS A 162 15.51 27.89 3.35
CA LYS A 162 15.42 27.98 4.83
C LYS A 162 15.14 26.62 5.45
N CYS A 163 14.15 25.91 4.93
CA CYS A 163 13.72 24.63 5.50
C CYS A 163 14.66 23.43 5.23
N LYS A 164 15.84 23.61 4.60
CA LYS A 164 16.74 22.52 4.14
C LYS A 164 16.02 21.41 3.34
N ILE A 165 14.88 21.73 2.72
CA ILE A 165 14.06 20.77 1.96
C ILE A 165 14.78 20.33 0.67
N MET A 166 15.74 21.13 0.24
CA MET A 166 16.54 20.91 -0.95
C MET A 166 17.75 20.03 -0.63
N SER A 167 17.54 18.71 -0.60
CA SER A 167 18.67 17.78 -0.64
C SER A 167 19.39 17.91 -2.00
N PRO A 168 20.74 17.86 -2.03
CA PRO A 168 21.51 17.76 -3.27
C PRO A 168 20.98 16.67 -4.22
N ASP A 169 20.49 15.55 -3.66
CA ASP A 169 19.89 14.46 -4.42
C ASP A 169 18.66 14.89 -5.23
N MET A 170 17.82 15.80 -4.73
CA MET A 170 16.63 16.25 -5.46
C MET A 170 16.98 17.18 -6.61
N LEU A 171 18.09 17.89 -6.52
CA LEU A 171 18.53 18.90 -7.47
C LEU A 171 19.40 18.35 -8.60
N GLU A 172 19.78 17.08 -8.53
CA GLU A 172 20.65 16.42 -9.50
C GLU A 172 20.21 16.70 -10.95
N ILE A 173 21.17 17.16 -11.77
CA ILE A 173 20.97 17.54 -13.17
C ILE A 173 21.52 16.43 -14.05
N TRP A 174 20.66 15.90 -14.92
CA TRP A 174 21.02 14.88 -15.89
C TRP A 174 21.22 15.53 -17.26
N ASN A 175 22.48 15.83 -17.62
CA ASN A 175 22.85 16.18 -18.99
C ASN A 175 22.95 14.90 -19.86
N ASN A 176 23.15 15.06 -21.17
CA ASN A 176 23.22 13.94 -22.10
C ASN A 176 24.42 13.03 -21.81
N GLU A 177 25.58 13.61 -21.54
CA GLU A 177 26.83 12.88 -21.27
C GLU A 177 26.71 12.00 -20.01
N LYS A 178 26.28 12.56 -18.88
CA LYS A 178 26.05 11.83 -17.63
C LYS A 178 24.96 10.77 -17.78
N THR A 179 23.96 11.04 -18.64
CA THR A 179 22.91 10.06 -18.95
C THR A 179 23.46 8.91 -19.81
N ASN A 180 24.31 9.18 -20.80
CA ASN A 180 24.97 8.14 -21.59
C ASN A 180 25.87 7.28 -20.70
N ARG A 181 26.70 7.93 -19.85
CA ARG A 181 27.57 7.22 -18.92
C ARG A 181 26.80 6.33 -17.94
N LEU A 182 25.63 6.78 -17.46
CA LEU A 182 24.70 5.95 -16.68
C LEU A 182 24.29 4.67 -17.42
N LEU A 183 23.93 4.80 -18.70
CA LEU A 183 23.45 3.67 -19.50
C LEU A 183 24.59 2.71 -19.87
N GLU A 184 25.77 3.24 -20.19
CA GLU A 184 26.99 2.45 -20.41
C GLU A 184 27.37 1.64 -19.18
N LEU A 185 27.48 2.28 -18.01
CA LEU A 185 27.80 1.59 -16.76
C LEU A 185 26.78 0.52 -16.41
N TYR A 186 25.49 0.73 -16.73
CA TYR A 186 24.47 -0.30 -16.58
C TYR A 186 24.74 -1.48 -17.51
N ILE A 187 24.97 -1.23 -18.80
CA ILE A 187 25.26 -2.28 -19.80
C ILE A 187 26.48 -3.10 -19.41
N GLU A 188 27.56 -2.44 -19.00
CA GLU A 188 28.84 -3.09 -18.64
C GLU A 188 28.74 -3.98 -17.39
N ASN A 189 27.81 -3.69 -16.47
CA ASN A 189 27.81 -4.27 -15.13
C ASN A 189 26.53 -5.05 -14.79
N VAL A 190 25.50 -5.03 -15.64
CA VAL A 190 24.24 -5.73 -15.38
C VAL A 190 24.42 -7.24 -15.32
N ASP A 191 25.32 -7.82 -16.11
CA ASP A 191 25.58 -9.27 -16.11
C ASP A 191 26.26 -9.71 -14.81
N LYS A 192 27.12 -8.85 -14.23
CA LYS A 192 27.87 -9.14 -13.01
C LYS A 192 27.02 -9.01 -11.73
N TYR A 193 26.17 -7.99 -11.64
CA TYR A 193 25.43 -7.67 -10.41
C TYR A 193 23.93 -7.96 -10.48
N GLY A 194 23.41 -8.28 -11.67
CA GLY A 194 21.97 -8.27 -11.96
C GLY A 194 21.36 -6.87 -11.82
N ALA A 195 20.07 -6.73 -12.15
CA ALA A 195 19.32 -5.48 -11.97
C ALA A 195 18.95 -5.21 -10.49
N THR A 196 19.94 -5.25 -9.59
CA THR A 196 19.77 -5.21 -8.13
C THR A 196 20.13 -3.85 -7.52
N LYS A 197 19.82 -3.65 -6.23
CA LYS A 197 20.19 -2.43 -5.48
C LYS A 197 21.71 -2.20 -5.43
N GLN A 198 22.51 -3.25 -5.53
CA GLN A 198 23.97 -3.16 -5.49
C GLN A 198 24.52 -2.53 -6.77
N LEU A 199 24.01 -2.91 -7.94
CA LEU A 199 24.35 -2.27 -9.22
C LEU A 199 24.12 -0.76 -9.16
N TRP A 200 22.94 -0.33 -8.69
CA TRP A 200 22.62 1.09 -8.61
C TRP A 200 23.51 1.85 -7.62
N ARG A 201 23.92 1.22 -6.51
CA ARG A 201 24.89 1.81 -5.56
C ARG A 201 26.25 2.01 -6.20
N PHE A 202 26.74 1.00 -6.93
CA PHE A 202 27.99 1.07 -7.67
C PHE A 202 27.97 2.19 -8.71
N ILE A 203 26.98 2.19 -9.60
CA ILE A 203 26.82 3.23 -10.63
C ILE A 203 26.70 4.62 -10.00
N GLY A 204 25.94 4.73 -8.91
CA GLY A 204 25.81 5.98 -8.17
C GLY A 204 27.16 6.50 -7.68
N ALA A 205 27.95 5.63 -7.01
CA ALA A 205 29.28 5.99 -6.53
C ALA A 205 30.20 6.46 -7.69
N THR A 206 30.16 5.78 -8.84
CA THR A 206 30.94 6.15 -10.02
C THR A 206 30.52 7.50 -10.62
N LEU A 207 29.23 7.83 -10.61
CA LEU A 207 28.69 9.06 -11.18
C LEU A 207 28.63 10.24 -10.20
N GLY A 208 29.08 10.03 -8.96
CA GLY A 208 28.98 11.02 -7.88
C GLY A 208 27.54 11.36 -7.48
N VAL A 209 26.61 10.40 -7.60
CA VAL A 209 25.18 10.58 -7.26
C VAL A 209 24.66 9.39 -6.46
N THR A 210 23.50 9.53 -5.82
CA THR A 210 22.91 8.37 -5.13
C THR A 210 22.39 7.33 -6.12
N GLY A 211 22.52 6.04 -5.78
CA GLY A 211 21.97 4.95 -6.60
C GLY A 211 20.45 5.05 -6.81
N ALA A 212 19.72 5.67 -5.87
CA ALA A 212 18.31 5.97 -6.03
C ALA A 212 18.04 6.95 -7.18
N ASN A 213 18.91 7.96 -7.37
CA ASN A 213 18.82 8.90 -8.50
C ASN A 213 19.11 8.20 -9.84
N CYS A 214 20.14 7.35 -9.89
CA CYS A 214 20.45 6.53 -11.06
C CYS A 214 19.25 5.66 -11.47
N TYR A 215 18.68 4.90 -10.51
CA TYR A 215 17.51 4.05 -10.76
C TYR A 215 16.30 4.85 -11.25
N LYS A 216 15.98 5.98 -10.60
CA LYS A 216 14.85 6.83 -11.00
C LYS A 216 15.02 7.35 -12.43
N LYS A 217 16.23 7.83 -12.78
CA LYS A 217 16.54 8.31 -14.13
C LYS A 217 16.41 7.17 -15.14
N PHE A 218 17.04 6.03 -14.87
CA PHE A 218 16.97 4.86 -15.74
C PHE A 218 15.53 4.38 -15.95
N SER A 219 14.75 4.22 -14.88
CA SER A 219 13.36 3.78 -14.93
C SER A 219 12.48 4.72 -15.76
N SER A 220 12.71 6.04 -15.64
CA SER A 220 12.01 7.02 -16.47
C SER A 220 12.37 6.87 -17.96
N LEU A 221 13.64 6.64 -18.29
CA LEU A 221 14.06 6.44 -19.68
C LEU A 221 13.55 5.12 -20.24
N LYS A 222 13.53 4.05 -19.42
CA LYS A 222 12.97 2.75 -19.79
C LYS A 222 11.50 2.86 -20.17
N LYS A 223 10.69 3.56 -19.37
CA LYS A 223 9.29 3.84 -19.71
C LYS A 223 9.14 4.57 -21.05
N THR A 224 10.01 5.53 -21.34
CA THR A 224 10.02 6.22 -22.63
C THR A 224 10.34 5.25 -23.76
N TYR A 225 11.33 4.36 -23.58
CA TYR A 225 11.66 3.33 -24.56
C TYR A 225 10.50 2.35 -24.78
N ASP A 226 9.87 1.86 -23.71
CA ASP A 226 8.71 0.95 -23.79
C ASP A 226 7.56 1.62 -24.57
N ASN A 227 7.25 2.88 -24.28
CA ASN A 227 6.26 3.66 -25.04
C ASN A 227 6.66 3.88 -26.51
N ILE A 228 7.94 4.04 -26.80
CA ILE A 228 8.45 4.14 -28.18
C ILE A 228 8.22 2.80 -28.89
N LEU A 229 8.59 1.68 -28.26
CA LEU A 229 8.45 0.33 -28.80
C LEU A 229 6.99 0.03 -29.15
N GLU A 230 6.05 0.37 -28.25
CA GLU A 230 4.61 0.24 -28.47
C GLU A 230 4.13 1.05 -29.69
N ARG A 231 4.67 2.25 -29.94
CA ARG A 231 4.26 3.14 -31.04
C ARG A 231 4.92 2.83 -32.38
N THR A 232 6.19 2.39 -32.38
CA THR A 232 6.92 2.04 -33.60
C THR A 232 6.39 0.79 -34.28
N GLY A 233 5.69 -0.09 -33.54
CA GLY A 233 5.00 -1.25 -34.10
C GLY A 233 3.87 -0.90 -35.09
N ASP A 234 3.33 0.32 -35.03
CA ASP A 234 2.14 0.74 -35.79
C ASP A 234 2.44 1.74 -36.92
N THR A 235 3.61 2.39 -36.94
CA THR A 235 3.83 3.57 -37.80
C THR A 235 5.08 3.53 -38.68
N GLY A 236 6.02 2.60 -38.45
CA GLY A 236 7.25 2.46 -39.25
C GLY A 236 8.16 3.71 -39.27
N ARG A 237 7.87 4.76 -38.50
CA ARG A 237 8.65 6.00 -38.51
C ARG A 237 9.88 5.87 -37.60
N ALA A 238 11.03 6.29 -38.11
CA ALA A 238 12.27 6.37 -37.34
C ALA A 238 12.13 7.38 -36.19
N VAL A 239 12.18 6.89 -34.95
CA VAL A 239 12.15 7.73 -33.75
C VAL A 239 13.55 8.27 -33.47
N LYS A 240 13.73 9.59 -33.63
CA LYS A 240 14.97 10.28 -33.25
C LYS A 240 15.02 10.46 -31.72
N TRP A 241 15.54 9.45 -31.02
CA TRP A 241 15.77 9.50 -29.59
C TRP A 241 17.24 9.19 -29.25
N PRO A 242 17.98 10.10 -28.59
CA PRO A 242 19.43 9.95 -28.38
C PRO A 242 19.87 8.68 -27.64
N TYR A 243 18.99 8.12 -26.81
CA TYR A 243 19.29 6.95 -25.97
C TYR A 243 18.78 5.63 -26.58
N LEU A 244 18.23 5.67 -27.80
CA LEU A 244 17.61 4.50 -28.43
C LEU A 244 18.60 3.33 -28.57
N CYS A 245 19.82 3.60 -29.04
CA CYS A 245 20.85 2.57 -29.23
C CYS A 245 21.24 1.88 -27.91
N HIS A 246 21.35 2.65 -26.82
CA HIS A 246 21.64 2.14 -25.49
C HIS A 246 20.50 1.23 -25.01
N PHE A 247 19.24 1.67 -25.15
CA PHE A 247 18.10 0.88 -24.73
C PHE A 247 17.85 -0.35 -25.61
N GLN A 248 18.18 -0.31 -26.89
CA GLN A 248 18.18 -1.51 -27.75
C GLN A 248 19.18 -2.55 -27.23
N LYS A 249 20.40 -2.14 -26.86
CA LYS A 249 21.40 -3.05 -26.23
C LYS A 249 20.95 -3.56 -24.86
N ILE A 250 20.40 -2.69 -24.02
CA ILE A 250 19.84 -3.08 -22.71
C ILE A 250 18.70 -4.09 -22.89
N HIS A 251 17.86 -3.88 -23.90
CA HIS A 251 16.76 -4.77 -24.22
C HIS A 251 17.25 -6.16 -24.63
N THR A 252 18.30 -6.24 -25.46
CA THR A 252 18.89 -7.53 -25.84
C THR A 252 19.53 -8.26 -24.64
N ILE A 253 20.20 -7.52 -23.74
CA ILE A 253 20.88 -8.10 -22.56
C ILE A 253 19.88 -8.54 -21.48
N THR A 254 18.86 -7.73 -21.20
CA THR A 254 17.90 -7.99 -20.11
C THR A 254 16.81 -8.98 -20.51
N SER A 255 16.63 -9.22 -21.81
CA SER A 255 15.54 -10.06 -22.32
C SER A 255 16.03 -11.03 -23.40
N PRO A 256 16.89 -12.02 -23.06
CA PRO A 256 17.40 -13.01 -24.01
C PRO A 256 16.31 -13.95 -24.58
N ALA A 257 15.08 -13.88 -24.09
CA ALA A 257 13.91 -14.56 -24.65
C ALA A 257 12.69 -13.63 -24.55
N GLN A 258 12.41 -12.84 -25.58
CA GLN A 258 11.18 -12.06 -25.62
C GLN A 258 10.21 -12.59 -26.65
N TRP A 259 9.07 -13.04 -26.14
CA TRP A 259 7.85 -13.30 -26.88
C TRP A 259 7.39 -12.07 -27.65
N ASN A 260 7.91 -11.89 -28.87
CA ASN A 260 7.45 -10.85 -29.78
C ASN A 260 6.10 -11.27 -30.42
N ASN A 261 5.46 -10.37 -31.17
CA ASN A 261 4.16 -10.65 -31.78
C ASN A 261 4.20 -11.82 -32.77
N SER A 262 5.29 -11.96 -33.54
CA SER A 262 5.45 -13.05 -34.50
C SER A 262 5.61 -14.40 -33.79
N LYS A 263 6.50 -14.47 -32.79
CA LYS A 263 6.74 -15.64 -31.94
C LYS A 263 5.49 -16.06 -31.16
N THR A 264 4.73 -15.08 -30.67
CA THR A 264 3.44 -15.32 -30.00
C THR A 264 2.39 -15.83 -30.98
N SER A 265 2.33 -15.29 -32.21
CA SER A 265 1.46 -15.84 -33.26
C SER A 265 1.85 -17.28 -33.61
N GLN A 266 3.14 -17.56 -33.82
CA GLN A 266 3.66 -18.90 -34.11
C GLN A 266 3.29 -19.90 -33.01
N LEU A 267 3.44 -19.53 -31.73
CA LEU A 267 2.99 -20.35 -30.59
C LEU A 267 1.49 -20.68 -30.68
N LEU A 268 0.66 -19.66 -30.95
CA LEU A 268 -0.78 -19.83 -30.97
C LEU A 268 -1.26 -20.63 -32.19
N GLU A 269 -0.61 -20.46 -33.34
CA GLU A 269 -0.86 -21.24 -34.56
C GLU A 269 -0.43 -22.70 -34.39
N ALA A 270 0.79 -22.93 -33.86
CA ALA A 270 1.31 -24.25 -33.53
C ALA A 270 0.39 -25.01 -32.57
N TYR A 271 -0.10 -24.31 -31.54
CA TYR A 271 -1.12 -24.85 -30.64
C TYR A 271 -2.45 -25.11 -31.36
N ALA A 272 -2.94 -24.16 -32.16
CA ALA A 272 -4.21 -24.25 -32.90
C ALA A 272 -4.26 -25.45 -33.87
N MET A 273 -3.12 -25.86 -34.41
CA MET A 273 -3.00 -27.07 -35.25
C MET A 273 -3.09 -28.36 -34.44
N ARG A 274 -2.61 -28.34 -33.18
CA ARG A 274 -2.53 -29.51 -32.29
C ARG A 274 -3.63 -29.58 -31.24
N VAL A 275 -4.65 -28.72 -31.32
CA VAL A 275 -5.71 -28.60 -30.30
C VAL A 275 -6.33 -29.95 -29.95
N TYR A 276 -6.60 -30.80 -30.94
CA TYR A 276 -7.20 -32.11 -30.73
C TYR A 276 -6.27 -33.06 -29.96
N ASN A 277 -4.98 -33.06 -30.27
CA ASN A 277 -3.98 -33.87 -29.58
C ASN A 277 -3.85 -33.44 -28.11
N PHE A 278 -4.00 -32.15 -27.79
CA PHE A 278 -4.00 -31.66 -26.41
C PHE A 278 -5.21 -32.13 -25.58
N VAL A 279 -6.28 -32.57 -26.24
CA VAL A 279 -7.50 -33.09 -25.59
C VAL A 279 -7.45 -34.61 -25.49
N ASP A 280 -6.94 -35.28 -26.50
CA ASP A 280 -6.87 -36.73 -26.57
C ASP A 280 -5.90 -37.29 -25.50
N PRO A 281 -6.38 -38.13 -24.56
CA PRO A 281 -5.55 -38.75 -23.52
C PRO A 281 -4.40 -39.60 -24.03
N LYS A 282 -4.44 -40.03 -25.30
CA LYS A 282 -3.36 -40.80 -25.94
C LYS A 282 -2.05 -40.00 -26.06
N TYR A 283 -2.13 -38.68 -26.12
CA TYR A 283 -0.95 -37.83 -26.30
C TYR A 283 -0.47 -37.23 -24.97
N SER A 284 0.84 -37.31 -24.75
CA SER A 284 1.50 -36.64 -23.63
C SER A 284 1.55 -35.14 -23.87
N LYS A 285 0.96 -34.36 -22.95
CA LYS A 285 1.05 -32.89 -23.00
C LYS A 285 2.50 -32.39 -22.96
N LYS A 286 3.39 -33.12 -22.28
CA LYS A 286 4.81 -32.77 -22.21
C LYS A 286 5.45 -32.83 -23.60
N ASP A 287 5.12 -33.87 -24.36
CA ASP A 287 5.69 -34.09 -25.70
C ASP A 287 5.11 -33.08 -26.70
N LEU A 288 3.80 -32.80 -26.61
CA LEU A 288 3.16 -31.77 -27.42
C LEU A 288 3.74 -30.36 -27.16
N TRP A 289 4.07 -30.04 -25.91
CA TRP A 289 4.76 -28.79 -25.60
C TRP A 289 6.21 -28.79 -26.08
N SER A 290 6.89 -29.95 -26.08
CA SER A 290 8.22 -30.09 -26.66
C SER A 290 8.22 -29.80 -28.16
N GLU A 291 7.28 -30.39 -28.91
CA GLU A 291 7.13 -30.12 -30.35
C GLU A 291 6.84 -28.63 -30.63
N ILE A 292 6.02 -27.99 -29.80
CA ILE A 292 5.73 -26.56 -29.93
C ILE A 292 6.98 -25.72 -29.64
N SER A 293 7.73 -26.09 -28.61
CA SER A 293 9.01 -25.47 -28.25
C SER A 293 9.98 -25.48 -29.42
N ASP A 294 10.11 -26.61 -30.13
CA ASP A 294 11.03 -26.75 -31.26
C ASP A 294 10.66 -25.81 -32.43
N MET A 295 9.36 -25.60 -32.68
CA MET A 295 8.90 -24.66 -33.72
C MET A 295 9.06 -23.20 -33.31
N VAL A 296 8.89 -22.89 -32.02
CA VAL A 296 8.88 -21.52 -31.51
C VAL A 296 10.30 -21.05 -31.14
N GLY A 297 11.22 -21.97 -30.82
CA GLY A 297 12.56 -21.65 -30.33
C GLY A 297 12.54 -21.04 -28.93
N GLU A 298 11.71 -21.57 -28.03
CA GLU A 298 11.65 -21.27 -26.58
C GLU A 298 11.52 -22.57 -25.80
N SER A 299 11.81 -22.56 -24.50
CA SER A 299 11.61 -23.75 -23.66
C SER A 299 10.13 -24.22 -23.67
N PRO A 300 9.86 -25.54 -23.54
CA PRO A 300 8.50 -26.07 -23.45
C PRO A 300 7.70 -25.45 -22.29
N GLU A 301 8.35 -25.22 -21.15
CA GLU A 301 7.76 -24.61 -19.97
C GLU A 301 7.35 -23.15 -20.21
N ASP A 302 8.18 -22.38 -20.91
CA ASP A 302 7.88 -20.99 -21.25
C ASP A 302 6.76 -20.89 -22.29
N CYS A 303 6.71 -21.83 -23.25
CA CYS A 303 5.61 -21.94 -24.21
C CYS A 303 4.27 -22.20 -23.51
N ASP A 304 4.22 -23.20 -22.62
CA ASP A 304 3.01 -23.52 -21.83
C ASP A 304 2.60 -22.33 -20.96
N LYS A 305 3.54 -21.74 -20.22
CA LYS A 305 3.30 -20.61 -19.33
C LYS A 305 2.77 -19.39 -20.11
N LYS A 306 3.38 -19.06 -21.25
CA LYS A 306 2.92 -17.96 -22.11
C LYS A 306 1.51 -18.24 -22.61
N PHE A 307 1.24 -19.44 -23.12
CA PHE A 307 -0.07 -19.83 -23.61
C PHE A 307 -1.15 -19.73 -22.52
N ARG A 308 -0.91 -20.27 -21.33
CA ARG A 308 -1.85 -20.21 -20.20
C ARG A 308 -2.19 -18.78 -19.79
N ASN A 309 -1.20 -17.89 -19.76
CA ASN A 309 -1.40 -16.47 -19.46
C ASN A 309 -2.26 -15.76 -20.54
N MET A 310 -2.04 -16.09 -21.81
CA MET A 310 -2.85 -15.56 -22.92
C MET A 310 -4.27 -16.10 -22.89
N LYS A 311 -4.45 -17.40 -22.60
CA LYS A 311 -5.77 -18.02 -22.40
C LYS A 311 -6.55 -17.37 -21.26
N ALA A 312 -5.90 -17.10 -20.13
CA ALA A 312 -6.53 -16.39 -19.01
C ALA A 312 -6.99 -14.97 -19.41
N THR A 313 -6.18 -14.27 -20.20
CA THR A 313 -6.52 -12.94 -20.74
C THR A 313 -7.73 -13.01 -21.66
N TYR A 314 -7.77 -13.96 -22.59
CA TYR A 314 -8.91 -14.21 -23.46
C TYR A 314 -10.20 -14.48 -22.68
N ILE A 315 -10.16 -15.37 -21.69
CA ILE A 315 -11.33 -15.69 -20.85
C ILE A 315 -11.85 -14.43 -20.15
N ARG A 316 -10.96 -13.62 -19.58
CA ARG A 316 -11.34 -12.35 -18.94
C ARG A 316 -11.99 -11.38 -19.93
N LEU A 317 -11.42 -11.21 -21.12
CA LEU A 317 -12.00 -10.35 -22.16
C LEU A 317 -13.39 -10.84 -22.58
N LYS A 318 -13.56 -12.15 -22.75
CA LYS A 318 -14.84 -12.76 -23.11
C LYS A 318 -15.92 -12.58 -22.05
N LEU A 319 -15.58 -12.64 -20.76
CA LEU A 319 -16.52 -12.43 -19.65
C LEU A 319 -16.91 -10.96 -19.46
N THR A 320 -15.97 -10.04 -19.67
CA THR A 320 -16.19 -8.59 -19.42
C THR A 320 -16.86 -7.85 -20.57
N GLY A 321 -17.01 -8.46 -21.75
CA GLY A 321 -17.57 -7.82 -22.94
C GLY A 321 -16.73 -6.65 -23.49
N GLN A 322 -15.59 -6.31 -22.88
CA GLN A 322 -14.77 -5.18 -23.29
C GLN A 322 -13.88 -5.55 -24.49
N THR A 323 -14.11 -4.81 -25.59
CA THR A 323 -13.29 -4.70 -26.82
C THR A 323 -12.43 -5.92 -27.19
N ALA A 324 -13.08 -7.06 -27.44
CA ALA A 324 -12.53 -8.18 -28.20
C ALA A 324 -11.79 -7.73 -29.48
N ARG A 325 -12.29 -6.66 -30.12
CA ARG A 325 -11.74 -6.09 -31.36
C ARG A 325 -10.37 -5.41 -31.24
N ARG A 326 -9.87 -5.14 -30.03
CA ARG A 326 -8.57 -4.46 -29.82
C ARG A 326 -7.42 -5.40 -29.46
N TRP A 327 -7.71 -6.64 -29.05
CA TRP A 327 -6.66 -7.57 -28.69
C TRP A 327 -6.24 -8.41 -29.90
N ARG A 328 -5.00 -8.22 -30.36
CA ARG A 328 -4.47 -8.79 -31.62
C ARG A 328 -4.63 -10.30 -31.76
N PHE A 329 -4.60 -11.03 -30.65
CA PHE A 329 -4.69 -12.49 -30.63
C PHE A 329 -6.12 -13.00 -30.36
N TYR A 330 -7.12 -12.12 -30.26
CA TYR A 330 -8.48 -12.52 -29.92
C TYR A 330 -9.06 -13.51 -30.94
N ASN A 331 -8.89 -13.24 -32.24
CA ASN A 331 -9.44 -14.07 -33.31
C ASN A 331 -8.84 -15.48 -33.31
N ILE A 332 -7.52 -15.62 -33.03
CA ILE A 332 -6.90 -16.94 -33.00
C ILE A 332 -7.39 -17.74 -31.79
N PHE A 333 -7.65 -17.09 -30.65
CA PHE A 333 -8.26 -17.75 -29.50
C PHE A 333 -9.74 -18.12 -29.74
N GLU A 334 -10.49 -17.33 -30.51
CA GLU A 334 -11.83 -17.73 -30.96
C GLU A 334 -11.77 -18.98 -31.85
N ILE A 335 -10.80 -19.08 -32.77
CA ILE A 335 -10.59 -20.29 -33.59
C ILE A 335 -10.24 -21.50 -32.71
N ILE A 336 -9.27 -21.34 -31.80
CA ILE A 336 -8.88 -22.39 -30.86
C ILE A 336 -10.10 -22.83 -30.03
N ASN A 337 -10.86 -21.88 -29.50
CA ASN A 337 -12.06 -22.16 -28.71
C ASN A 337 -13.15 -22.84 -29.55
N LYS A 338 -13.35 -22.44 -30.81
CA LYS A 338 -14.29 -23.09 -31.73
C LYS A 338 -13.89 -24.55 -32.00
N LYS A 339 -12.61 -24.82 -32.27
CA LYS A 339 -12.09 -26.19 -32.44
C LYS A 339 -12.31 -27.05 -31.18
N TYR A 340 -12.13 -26.47 -29.99
CA TYR A 340 -12.48 -27.14 -28.73
C TYR A 340 -13.96 -27.50 -28.62
N GLN A 341 -14.86 -26.65 -29.12
CA GLN A 341 -16.30 -26.92 -29.13
C GLN A 341 -16.70 -27.94 -30.21
N GLU A 342 -16.06 -27.90 -31.38
CA GLU A 342 -16.28 -28.85 -32.48
C GLU A 342 -15.85 -30.27 -32.11
N TYR A 343 -14.69 -30.42 -31.47
CA TYR A 343 -14.26 -31.71 -30.91
C TYR A 343 -15.31 -32.28 -29.94
N SER A 344 -15.93 -31.42 -29.14
CA SER A 344 -16.96 -31.82 -28.18
C SER A 344 -18.28 -32.24 -28.82
N ARG A 345 -18.48 -31.99 -30.12
CA ARG A 345 -19.71 -32.31 -30.85
C ARG A 345 -19.58 -33.62 -31.64
N ASP A 346 -18.37 -33.96 -32.09
CA ASP A 346 -18.09 -35.15 -32.90
C ASP A 346 -17.44 -36.30 -32.11
N GLY A 347 -16.89 -36.01 -30.92
CA GLY A 347 -16.35 -36.99 -29.98
C GLY A 347 -17.03 -36.87 -28.62
N ASN A 348 -17.70 -37.93 -28.20
CA ASN A 348 -18.45 -38.02 -26.95
C ASN A 348 -17.75 -37.35 -25.74
N GLU A 349 -18.46 -36.39 -25.13
CA GLU A 349 -18.44 -36.05 -23.70
C GLU A 349 -17.08 -35.87 -22.97
N LEU A 350 -16.23 -34.92 -23.38
CA LEU A 350 -15.04 -34.54 -22.57
C LEU A 350 -14.94 -33.06 -22.18
N CYS A 351 -15.52 -32.12 -22.95
CA CYS A 351 -15.35 -30.69 -22.69
C CYS A 351 -16.29 -30.15 -21.60
N PHE A 352 -17.56 -30.57 -21.61
CA PHE A 352 -18.48 -30.33 -20.48
C PHE A 352 -18.08 -31.16 -19.26
N VAL A 353 -17.64 -32.40 -19.49
CA VAL A 353 -17.24 -33.36 -18.48
C VAL A 353 -15.98 -32.93 -17.74
N THR A 354 -14.99 -32.26 -18.34
CA THR A 354 -13.79 -31.82 -17.59
C THR A 354 -14.06 -30.65 -16.65
N LYS A 355 -14.79 -29.61 -17.09
CA LYS A 355 -15.21 -28.51 -16.20
C LYS A 355 -16.21 -29.00 -15.16
N HIS A 356 -17.21 -29.80 -15.54
CA HIS A 356 -18.20 -30.38 -14.64
C HIS A 356 -17.60 -31.43 -13.69
N ARG A 357 -16.64 -32.27 -14.12
CA ARG A 357 -15.92 -33.20 -13.25
C ARG A 357 -14.98 -32.47 -12.31
N VAL A 358 -14.27 -31.43 -12.74
CA VAL A 358 -13.45 -30.64 -11.81
C VAL A 358 -14.33 -29.91 -10.79
N ASP A 359 -15.46 -29.35 -11.23
CA ASP A 359 -16.45 -28.73 -10.34
C ASP A 359 -17.08 -29.74 -9.38
N SER A 360 -17.39 -30.96 -9.86
CA SER A 360 -17.91 -32.08 -9.07
C SER A 360 -16.86 -32.61 -8.08
N LYS A 361 -15.59 -32.75 -8.49
CA LYS A 361 -14.48 -33.13 -7.59
C LYS A 361 -14.25 -32.07 -6.52
N ILE A 362 -14.35 -30.78 -6.87
CA ILE A 362 -14.25 -29.68 -5.89
C ILE A 362 -15.43 -29.69 -4.93
N LYS A 363 -16.66 -29.88 -5.41
CA LYS A 363 -17.84 -30.04 -4.56
C LYS A 363 -17.70 -31.23 -3.61
N GLN A 364 -17.30 -32.39 -4.11
CA GLN A 364 -17.02 -33.59 -3.30
C GLN A 364 -15.91 -33.36 -2.27
N LEU A 365 -14.85 -32.63 -2.64
CA LEU A 365 -13.78 -32.23 -1.71
C LEU A 365 -14.32 -31.34 -0.57
N LEU A 366 -15.17 -30.36 -0.90
CA LEU A 366 -15.75 -29.43 0.07
C LEU A 366 -16.79 -30.12 0.95
N THR A 367 -17.66 -30.97 0.39
CA THR A 367 -18.62 -31.80 1.15
C THR A 367 -17.89 -32.71 2.12
N PHE A 368 -16.86 -33.44 1.67
CA PHE A 368 -16.06 -34.29 2.56
C PHE A 368 -15.40 -33.50 3.70
N TYR A 369 -14.96 -32.27 3.43
CA TYR A 369 -14.39 -31.39 4.45
C TYR A 369 -15.44 -30.97 5.49
N ILE A 370 -16.65 -30.62 5.05
CA ILE A 370 -17.77 -30.27 5.93
C ILE A 370 -18.15 -31.47 6.80
N ASP A 371 -18.30 -32.66 6.20
CA ASP A 371 -18.69 -33.89 6.90
C ASP A 371 -17.64 -34.34 7.93
N ASN A 372 -16.39 -33.90 7.80
CA ASN A 372 -15.29 -34.26 8.69
C ASN A 372 -14.68 -33.03 9.39
N ILE A 373 -15.44 -31.93 9.51
CA ILE A 373 -14.93 -30.66 10.03
C ILE A 373 -14.36 -30.81 11.44
N ASP A 374 -15.00 -31.63 12.27
CA ASP A 374 -14.57 -31.89 13.65
C ASP A 374 -13.22 -32.62 13.69
N LYS A 375 -12.98 -33.52 12.73
CA LYS A 375 -11.70 -34.22 12.58
C LYS A 375 -10.60 -33.31 12.02
N PHE A 376 -10.95 -32.37 11.14
CA PHE A 376 -10.01 -31.35 10.64
C PHE A 376 -9.67 -30.28 11.68
N ARG A 377 -10.57 -30.03 12.63
CA ARG A 377 -10.38 -29.08 13.75
C ARG A 377 -9.72 -29.73 14.96
N ASN A 378 -9.76 -31.06 15.08
CA ASN A 378 -9.10 -31.79 16.15
C ASN A 378 -7.56 -31.69 16.03
N PRO A 379 -6.87 -31.05 17.00
CA PRO A 379 -5.40 -30.90 16.97
C PRO A 379 -4.64 -32.23 17.00
N PHE A 380 -5.26 -33.31 17.47
CA PHE A 380 -4.67 -34.63 17.60
C PHE A 380 -4.80 -35.49 16.33
N VAL A 381 -5.62 -35.07 15.36
CA VAL A 381 -5.77 -35.75 14.07
C VAL A 381 -4.82 -35.12 13.05
N LYS A 382 -3.89 -35.92 12.50
CA LYS A 382 -3.03 -35.46 11.41
C LYS A 382 -3.88 -35.27 10.14
N ASN A 383 -4.15 -34.02 9.79
CA ASN A 383 -4.89 -33.62 8.56
C ASN A 383 -4.40 -34.34 7.28
N LYS A 384 -3.12 -34.71 7.22
CA LYS A 384 -2.53 -35.50 6.12
C LYS A 384 -3.26 -36.82 5.85
N HIS A 385 -3.79 -37.48 6.88
CA HIS A 385 -4.55 -38.72 6.72
C HIS A 385 -5.92 -38.48 6.08
N LEU A 386 -6.63 -37.43 6.52
CA LEU A 386 -7.94 -37.05 5.97
C LEU A 386 -7.84 -36.65 4.50
N TRP A 387 -6.80 -35.88 4.14
CA TRP A 387 -6.52 -35.55 2.74
C TRP A 387 -6.23 -36.78 1.90
N ARG A 388 -5.54 -37.78 2.44
CA ARG A 388 -5.28 -39.05 1.75
C ARG A 388 -6.58 -39.80 1.43
N ILE A 389 -7.52 -39.87 2.37
CA ILE A 389 -8.81 -40.55 2.18
C ILE A 389 -9.58 -39.94 1.01
N ILE A 390 -9.71 -38.61 0.97
CA ILE A 390 -10.46 -37.95 -0.10
C ILE A 390 -9.68 -37.93 -1.42
N ALA A 391 -8.35 -37.81 -1.38
CA ALA A 391 -7.50 -37.88 -2.55
C ALA A 391 -7.63 -39.22 -3.29
N SER A 392 -7.67 -40.33 -2.56
CA SER A 392 -7.96 -41.66 -3.11
C SER A 392 -9.34 -41.74 -3.76
N LYS A 393 -10.36 -41.12 -3.19
CA LYS A 393 -11.72 -41.08 -3.79
C LYS A 393 -11.79 -40.19 -5.03
N LEU A 394 -11.01 -39.12 -5.09
CA LEU A 394 -11.01 -38.14 -6.19
C LEU A 394 -10.02 -38.47 -7.31
N ASN A 395 -9.20 -39.52 -7.17
CA ASN A 395 -8.05 -39.81 -8.01
C ASN A 395 -7.17 -38.56 -8.18
N MET A 396 -6.80 -37.95 -7.06
CA MET A 396 -5.92 -36.78 -6.96
C MET A 396 -4.80 -37.05 -5.95
N ASP A 397 -3.76 -36.24 -5.96
CA ASP A 397 -2.72 -36.30 -4.95
C ASP A 397 -3.19 -35.61 -3.64
N PRO A 398 -2.88 -36.16 -2.44
CA PRO A 398 -3.28 -35.56 -1.16
C PRO A 398 -2.79 -34.12 -0.97
N GLU A 399 -1.58 -33.81 -1.42
CA GLU A 399 -1.01 -32.46 -1.33
C GLU A 399 -1.73 -31.49 -2.28
N ASP A 400 -2.21 -31.99 -3.44
CA ASP A 400 -3.00 -31.18 -4.38
C ASP A 400 -4.40 -30.88 -3.85
N CYS A 401 -5.03 -31.82 -3.15
CA CYS A 401 -6.30 -31.60 -2.45
C CYS A 401 -6.16 -30.49 -1.38
N ASP A 402 -5.12 -30.54 -0.55
CA ASP A 402 -4.84 -29.51 0.46
C ASP A 402 -4.56 -28.13 -0.18
N LYS A 403 -3.66 -28.07 -1.17
CA LYS A 403 -3.37 -26.82 -1.90
C LYS A 403 -4.63 -26.24 -2.52
N LYS A 404 -5.48 -27.08 -3.13
CA LYS A 404 -6.73 -26.66 -3.75
C LYS A 404 -7.68 -26.06 -2.71
N PHE A 405 -7.85 -26.70 -1.56
CA PHE A 405 -8.68 -26.19 -0.48
C PHE A 405 -8.15 -24.85 0.07
N ARG A 406 -6.85 -24.72 0.33
CA ARG A 406 -6.23 -23.46 0.80
C ARG A 406 -6.40 -22.31 -0.20
N ASN A 407 -6.33 -22.59 -1.49
CA ASN A 407 -6.57 -21.60 -2.55
C ASN A 407 -8.05 -21.14 -2.58
N LEU A 408 -8.99 -22.07 -2.43
CA LEU A 408 -10.42 -21.76 -2.34
C LEU A 408 -10.72 -20.93 -1.08
N LYS A 409 -10.14 -21.30 0.08
CA LYS A 409 -10.25 -20.52 1.33
C LYS A 409 -9.73 -19.10 1.19
N THR A 410 -8.61 -18.91 0.48
CA THR A 410 -8.04 -17.58 0.25
C THR A 410 -8.94 -16.74 -0.65
N THR A 411 -9.57 -17.36 -1.65
CA THR A 411 -10.59 -16.69 -2.48
C THR A 411 -11.81 -16.28 -1.65
N TYR A 412 -12.29 -17.15 -0.77
CA TYR A 412 -13.39 -16.84 0.14
C TYR A 412 -13.08 -15.64 1.05
N ARG A 413 -11.92 -15.63 1.72
CA ARG A 413 -11.52 -14.50 2.58
C ARG A 413 -11.55 -13.17 1.85
N ARG A 414 -10.97 -13.13 0.64
CA ARG A 414 -10.99 -11.91 -0.20
C ARG A 414 -12.40 -11.46 -0.54
N LEU A 415 -13.29 -12.40 -0.86
CA LEU A 415 -14.68 -12.10 -1.20
C LEU A 415 -15.46 -11.57 0.00
N VAL A 416 -15.21 -12.08 1.21
CA VAL A 416 -15.82 -11.56 2.45
C VAL A 416 -15.26 -10.18 2.79
N GLU A 417 -13.94 -9.97 2.70
CA GLU A 417 -13.29 -8.68 2.97
C GLU A 417 -13.73 -7.56 1.99
N THR A 418 -14.13 -7.91 0.77
CA THR A 418 -14.59 -6.96 -0.26
C THR A 418 -16.11 -6.83 -0.36
N LYS A 419 -16.87 -7.58 0.46
CA LYS A 419 -18.34 -7.57 0.44
C LYS A 419 -18.87 -6.29 1.09
N ASP A 420 -19.45 -5.39 0.29
CA ASP A 420 -20.34 -4.34 0.80
C ASP A 420 -21.71 -4.95 1.17
N ARG A 421 -22.43 -4.34 2.12
CA ARG A 421 -23.66 -4.90 2.74
C ARG A 421 -24.78 -5.24 1.73
N SER A 422 -24.69 -4.75 0.50
CA SER A 422 -25.69 -4.90 -0.56
C SER A 422 -25.30 -5.83 -1.73
N GLN A 423 -24.07 -6.37 -1.79
CA GLN A 423 -23.61 -7.11 -2.97
C GLN A 423 -23.82 -8.63 -2.87
N LYS A 424 -24.54 -9.21 -3.85
CA LYS A 424 -24.66 -10.67 -4.02
C LYS A 424 -23.40 -11.26 -4.63
N ILE A 425 -22.74 -12.17 -3.92
CA ILE A 425 -21.53 -12.86 -4.40
C ILE A 425 -21.94 -14.06 -5.26
N ASN A 426 -21.70 -13.98 -6.57
CA ASN A 426 -21.95 -15.08 -7.51
C ASN A 426 -20.71 -15.98 -7.65
N TRP A 427 -20.39 -16.74 -6.59
CA TRP A 427 -19.31 -17.74 -6.62
C TRP A 427 -19.87 -19.12 -6.22
N PRO A 428 -19.75 -20.16 -7.07
CA PRO A 428 -20.41 -21.46 -6.85
C PRO A 428 -20.05 -22.19 -5.55
N TYR A 429 -18.89 -21.89 -4.97
CA TYR A 429 -18.41 -22.51 -3.73
C TYR A 429 -18.63 -21.64 -2.50
N PHE A 430 -19.23 -20.45 -2.65
CA PHE A 430 -19.40 -19.49 -1.56
C PHE A 430 -20.24 -20.09 -0.43
N THR A 431 -21.35 -20.75 -0.76
CA THR A 431 -22.25 -21.40 0.20
C THR A 431 -21.57 -22.50 1.02
N TYR A 432 -20.67 -23.28 0.40
CA TYR A 432 -19.88 -24.29 1.11
C TYR A 432 -18.95 -23.64 2.14
N PHE A 433 -18.31 -22.51 1.81
CA PHE A 433 -17.44 -21.81 2.76
C PHE A 433 -18.21 -21.06 3.85
N GLU A 434 -19.41 -20.56 3.55
CA GLU A 434 -20.33 -20.03 4.58
C GLU A 434 -20.76 -21.13 5.55
N GLN A 435 -20.94 -22.38 5.12
CA GLN A 435 -21.22 -23.49 6.03
C GLN A 435 -20.01 -23.83 6.93
N ILE A 436 -18.78 -23.65 6.42
CA ILE A 436 -17.54 -23.95 7.15
C ILE A 436 -17.16 -22.83 8.13
N TYR A 437 -17.36 -21.56 7.75
CA TYR A 437 -16.82 -20.38 8.44
C TYR A 437 -17.85 -19.30 8.75
N GLY A 438 -19.09 -19.43 8.30
CA GLY A 438 -20.15 -18.43 8.51
C GLY A 438 -20.59 -18.34 9.97
N ASP A 439 -21.10 -17.15 10.30
CA ASP A 439 -21.59 -16.80 11.63
C ASP A 439 -22.82 -17.64 12.01
N PRO A 440 -22.94 -18.17 13.25
CA PRO A 440 -24.14 -18.87 13.73
C PRO A 440 -25.48 -18.15 13.47
N ASP A 441 -25.52 -16.83 13.38
CA ASP A 441 -26.75 -16.07 13.06
C ASP A 441 -27.29 -16.31 11.64
N CYS A 442 -26.46 -16.83 10.73
CA CYS A 442 -26.86 -17.20 9.37
C CYS A 442 -27.32 -18.67 9.24
N LYS A 443 -27.27 -19.46 10.32
CA LYS A 443 -27.67 -20.89 10.33
C LYS A 443 -29.17 -21.11 10.41
N SER A 444 -29.97 -20.05 10.55
CA SER A 444 -31.43 -20.10 10.63
C SER A 444 -32.11 -20.45 9.30
N PHE A 445 -31.41 -20.42 8.16
CA PHE A 445 -32.03 -20.65 6.86
C PHE A 445 -32.07 -22.11 6.37
N GLN A 446 -31.46 -23.07 7.11
CA GLN A 446 -31.40 -24.46 6.63
C GLN A 446 -31.59 -25.54 7.70
N ARG A 447 -31.86 -25.16 8.95
CA ARG A 447 -32.14 -26.11 10.06
C ARG A 447 -33.63 -26.48 10.13
N SER A 448 -34.20 -26.93 9.01
CA SER A 448 -35.55 -27.52 8.98
C SER A 448 -35.58 -28.97 8.50
N LEU A 449 -34.43 -29.61 8.30
CA LEU A 449 -34.37 -31.04 8.01
C LEU A 449 -33.30 -31.72 8.89
N THR A 450 -33.79 -32.64 9.75
CA THR A 450 -33.11 -33.71 10.53
C THR A 450 -32.38 -33.38 11.87
N LEU A 451 -33.09 -33.68 12.98
CA LEU A 451 -32.77 -34.24 14.35
C LEU A 451 -31.31 -34.43 14.85
N PRO A 452 -31.05 -34.77 16.14
CA PRO A 452 -31.71 -34.47 17.44
C PRO A 452 -30.74 -33.81 18.47
N ALA A 453 -31.26 -33.43 19.65
CA ALA A 453 -30.56 -32.72 20.73
C ALA A 453 -29.32 -33.44 21.29
N LEU A 454 -28.24 -32.66 21.54
CA LEU A 454 -26.95 -33.12 22.07
C LEU A 454 -26.98 -33.36 23.59
N SER A 455 -26.16 -34.31 24.04
CA SER A 455 -26.09 -34.87 25.40
C SER A 455 -25.31 -33.96 26.35
N ALA A 456 -25.56 -34.07 27.67
CA ALA A 456 -24.91 -33.29 28.72
C ALA A 456 -23.37 -33.41 28.76
N GLU A 457 -22.81 -34.49 28.17
CA GLU A 457 -21.37 -34.69 28.02
C GLU A 457 -20.74 -33.70 27.01
N ASP A 458 -21.49 -33.28 25.99
CA ASP A 458 -21.03 -32.33 24.96
C ASP A 458 -20.89 -30.90 25.52
N ILE A 459 -21.70 -30.55 26.52
CA ILE A 459 -21.65 -29.26 27.21
C ILE A 459 -20.41 -29.18 28.10
N MET A 460 -20.13 -30.24 28.87
CA MET A 460 -18.94 -30.30 29.72
C MET A 460 -17.64 -30.23 28.90
N PHE A 461 -17.62 -30.87 27.72
CA PHE A 461 -16.45 -30.83 26.83
C PHE A 461 -16.22 -29.43 26.21
N GLN A 462 -17.29 -28.69 25.89
CA GLN A 462 -17.18 -27.30 25.43
C GLN A 462 -16.63 -26.35 26.51
N GLU A 463 -17.05 -26.54 27.77
CA GLU A 463 -16.56 -25.74 28.89
C GLU A 463 -15.05 -25.95 29.11
N ILE A 464 -14.59 -27.20 29.06
CA ILE A 464 -13.17 -27.57 29.20
C ILE A 464 -12.35 -26.98 28.04
N GLN A 465 -12.86 -27.03 26.80
CA GLN A 465 -12.19 -26.43 25.64
C GLN A 465 -12.03 -24.91 25.79
N LYS A 466 -13.03 -24.23 26.34
CA LYS A 466 -13.01 -22.78 26.56
C LYS A 466 -11.91 -22.39 27.55
N VAL A 467 -11.79 -23.12 28.66
CA VAL A 467 -10.75 -22.90 29.69
C VAL A 467 -9.35 -23.16 29.12
N VAL A 468 -9.18 -24.22 28.31
CA VAL A 468 -7.88 -24.53 27.69
C VAL A 468 -7.47 -23.45 26.68
N GLN A 469 -8.40 -22.98 25.85
CA GLN A 469 -8.16 -21.91 24.88
C GLN A 469 -7.72 -20.62 25.60
N GLU A 470 -8.43 -20.22 26.64
CA GLU A 470 -8.08 -19.05 27.46
C GLU A 470 -6.70 -19.18 28.13
N SER A 471 -6.33 -20.39 28.57
CA SER A 471 -5.00 -20.65 29.15
C SER A 471 -3.86 -20.54 28.13
N SER A 472 -4.12 -20.89 26.86
CA SER A 472 -3.12 -20.80 25.79
C SER A 472 -2.90 -19.35 25.35
N GLU A 473 -3.98 -18.56 25.29
CA GLU A 473 -3.92 -17.15 24.94
C GLU A 473 -3.27 -16.31 26.05
N ARG A 474 -3.46 -16.68 27.32
CA ARG A 474 -2.72 -16.09 28.45
C ARG A 474 -1.22 -16.37 28.35
N ARG A 475 -0.82 -17.59 27.98
CA ARG A 475 0.59 -17.94 27.75
C ARG A 475 1.20 -17.16 26.59
N ASP A 476 0.52 -17.08 25.45
CA ASP A 476 1.02 -16.35 24.27
C ASP A 476 1.12 -14.83 24.52
N ARG A 477 0.27 -14.27 25.40
CA ARG A 477 0.40 -12.88 25.88
C ARG A 477 1.60 -12.68 26.81
N ASN A 478 1.84 -13.62 27.73
CA ASN A 478 3.01 -13.56 28.60
C ASN A 478 4.31 -13.70 27.80
N ASP A 479 4.37 -14.61 26.82
CA ASP A 479 5.56 -14.77 25.97
C ASP A 479 5.87 -13.51 25.14
N LYS A 480 4.83 -12.78 24.71
CA LYS A 480 4.99 -11.48 24.03
C LYS A 480 5.47 -10.38 24.97
N PHE A 481 5.02 -10.42 26.23
CA PHE A 481 5.44 -9.47 27.25
C PHE A 481 6.90 -9.70 27.66
N GLU A 482 7.31 -10.95 27.85
CA GLU A 482 8.71 -11.31 28.15
C GLU A 482 9.66 -10.90 27.01
N ARG A 483 9.28 -11.12 25.75
CA ARG A 483 10.05 -10.62 24.60
C ARG A 483 10.16 -9.10 24.55
N LEU A 484 9.16 -8.39 25.09
CA LEU A 484 9.19 -6.94 25.17
C LEU A 484 10.13 -6.48 26.29
N ILE A 485 10.13 -7.16 27.43
CA ILE A 485 11.06 -6.92 28.54
C ILE A 485 12.49 -7.12 28.04
N GLU A 486 12.78 -8.26 27.40
CA GLU A 486 14.10 -8.58 26.88
C GLU A 486 14.58 -7.53 25.86
N ALA A 487 13.69 -7.06 24.97
CA ALA A 487 14.01 -5.99 24.02
C ALA A 487 14.29 -4.64 24.71
N VAL A 488 13.60 -4.34 25.80
CA VAL A 488 13.82 -3.12 26.60
C VAL A 488 15.13 -3.20 27.37
N GLU A 489 15.46 -4.35 27.95
CA GLU A 489 16.72 -4.59 28.66
C GLU A 489 17.93 -4.44 27.72
N VAL A 490 17.87 -5.05 26.53
CA VAL A 490 18.90 -4.90 25.49
C VAL A 490 19.06 -3.43 25.07
N SER A 491 17.95 -2.69 24.96
CA SER A 491 17.98 -1.26 24.63
C SER A 491 18.65 -0.43 25.73
N ASN A 492 18.35 -0.75 26.99
CA ASN A 492 18.95 -0.10 28.17
C ASN A 492 20.45 -0.42 28.29
N ASP A 493 20.87 -1.65 27.97
CA ASP A 493 22.29 -2.02 27.92
C ASP A 493 23.06 -1.25 26.87
N ILE A 494 22.49 -1.11 25.67
CA ILE A 494 23.06 -0.30 24.60
C ILE A 494 23.18 1.17 25.03
N GLN A 495 22.19 1.70 25.76
CA GLN A 495 22.26 3.07 26.29
C GLN A 495 23.32 3.22 27.38
N ARG A 496 23.42 2.26 28.31
CA ARG A 496 24.47 2.25 29.34
C ARG A 496 25.86 2.22 28.72
N GLU A 497 26.05 1.40 27.69
CA GLU A 497 27.33 1.31 27.00
C GLU A 497 27.64 2.59 26.20
N ARG A 498 26.65 3.18 25.54
CA ARG A 498 26.80 4.51 24.91
C ARG A 498 27.22 5.58 25.91
N ASN A 499 26.59 5.60 27.09
CA ASN A 499 26.91 6.56 28.14
C ASN A 499 28.32 6.33 28.71
N ARG A 500 28.76 5.07 28.88
CA ARG A 500 30.15 4.76 29.26
C ARG A 500 31.16 5.23 28.22
N ILE A 501 30.90 4.98 26.94
CA ILE A 501 31.77 5.42 25.85
C ILE A 501 31.83 6.95 25.80
N LEU A 502 30.68 7.63 25.94
CA LEU A 502 30.62 9.09 26.02
C LEU A 502 31.43 9.62 27.22
N GLN A 503 31.30 9.00 28.39
CA GLN A 503 32.05 9.39 29.58
C GLN A 503 33.56 9.19 29.39
N ALA A 504 33.99 8.04 28.85
CA ALA A 504 35.39 7.77 28.56
C ALA A 504 35.99 8.76 27.53
N LEU A 505 35.19 9.24 26.58
CA LEU A 505 35.60 10.28 25.63
C LEU A 505 35.67 11.68 26.25
N LEU A 506 34.81 11.98 27.22
CA LEU A 506 34.86 13.23 27.98
C LEU A 506 36.05 13.26 28.94
N ASP A 507 36.37 12.12 29.57
CA ASP A 507 37.50 12.02 30.50
C ASP A 507 38.86 12.10 29.76
N ARG A 508 38.93 11.63 28.51
CA ARG A 508 40.10 11.83 27.62
C ARG A 508 40.29 13.26 27.11
N ARG A 509 39.34 14.16 27.36
CA ARG A 509 39.38 15.58 26.94
C ARG A 509 39.64 16.55 28.09
N LYS A 510 39.78 16.08 29.33
CA LYS A 510 40.34 16.89 30.41
C LYS A 510 41.87 16.84 30.29
N PRO A 511 42.56 18.01 30.39
CA PRO A 511 43.96 18.18 30.02
C PRO A 511 44.93 17.30 30.82
#